data_AF-A0A4R4KP48-F1
#
_entry.id   AF-A0A4R4KP48-F1
#
_cell.length_a   1.000
_cell.length_b   1.000
_cell.length_c   1.000
_cell.angle_alpha   90.00
_cell.angle_beta   90.00
_cell.angle_gamma   90.00
#
_symmetry.space_group_name_H-M   'P 1'
#
loop_
_entity.id
_entity.type
_entity.pdbx_description
1 polymer ?
#
loop_
_entity_poly.entity_id
_entity_poly.type
_entity_poly.pdbx_seq_one_letter_code
_entity_poly.pdbx_strand_id
1 'polypeptide(L)'
;MTTEPWRLPSRAWQVVFASLLFAAAVAISSMVYANSVARTSERSLCDLVVRLDDTYRATPPQNATGRQLAAEIGHLRSELDCPAARTARR
;
A
#
# COMPACT_ATOMS: atom_id res chain seq x y z
N MET A 1 -38.00 -30.44 -25.58
CA MET A 1 -36.76 -29.84 -25.02
C MET A 1 -36.17 -30.86 -24.06
N THR A 2 -35.23 -31.66 -24.54
CA THR A 2 -34.52 -32.66 -23.73
C THR A 2 -33.36 -31.98 -23.03
N THR A 3 -33.46 -31.80 -21.72
CA THR A 3 -32.34 -31.37 -20.88
C THR A 3 -31.45 -32.58 -20.60
N GLU A 4 -30.46 -32.83 -21.45
CA GLU A 4 -29.44 -33.83 -21.16
C GLU A 4 -28.63 -33.39 -19.92
N PRO A 5 -28.50 -34.26 -18.89
CA PRO A 5 -27.64 -33.97 -17.76
C PRO A 5 -26.19 -34.10 -18.21
N TRP A 6 -25.50 -32.97 -18.34
CA TRP A 6 -24.07 -32.90 -18.65
C TRP A 6 -23.25 -33.68 -17.59
N ARG A 7 -23.04 -34.98 -17.80
CA ARG A 7 -22.00 -35.74 -17.10
C ARG A 7 -20.67 -35.37 -17.72
N LEU A 8 -20.11 -34.26 -17.25
CA LEU A 8 -18.72 -33.89 -17.54
C LEU A 8 -17.81 -35.04 -17.08
N PRO A 9 -16.90 -35.55 -17.93
CA PRO A 9 -15.94 -36.54 -17.51
C PRO A 9 -15.11 -35.98 -16.34
N SER A 10 -14.69 -36.83 -15.39
CA SER A 10 -13.97 -36.41 -14.19
C SER A 10 -12.77 -35.49 -14.47
N ARG A 11 -12.11 -35.71 -15.61
CA ARG A 11 -11.01 -34.88 -16.12
C ARG A 11 -11.42 -33.44 -16.48
N ALA A 12 -12.61 -33.22 -17.02
CA ALA A 12 -13.10 -31.87 -17.31
C ALA A 12 -13.39 -31.09 -16.02
N TRP A 13 -13.91 -31.77 -14.99
CA TRP A 13 -14.10 -31.17 -13.67
C TRP A 13 -12.76 -30.80 -13.02
N GLN A 14 -11.73 -31.63 -13.16
CA GLN A 14 -10.39 -31.31 -12.68
C GLN A 14 -9.82 -30.03 -13.32
N VAL A 15 -10.04 -29.83 -14.63
CA VAL A 15 -9.59 -28.61 -15.33
C VAL A 15 -10.33 -27.38 -14.82
N VAL A 16 -11.65 -27.47 -14.62
CA VAL A 16 -12.45 -26.36 -14.08
C VAL A 16 -12.01 -25.99 -12.66
N PHE A 17 -11.79 -26.98 -11.79
CA PHE A 17 -11.28 -26.70 -10.45
C PHE A 17 -9.88 -26.10 -10.47
N ALA A 18 -8.98 -26.64 -11.31
CA ALA A 18 -7.62 -26.14 -11.42
C ALA A 18 -7.58 -24.68 -11.91
N SER A 19 -8.40 -24.32 -12.89
CA SER A 19 -8.49 -22.94 -13.37
C SER A 19 -9.08 -22.00 -12.32
N LEU A 20 -10.08 -22.46 -11.57
CA LEU A 20 -10.70 -21.67 -10.50
C LEU A 20 -9.71 -21.42 -9.34
N LEU A 21 -8.96 -22.45 -8.95
CA LEU A 21 -7.90 -22.34 -7.93
C LEU A 21 -6.76 -21.42 -8.39
N PHE A 22 -6.37 -21.51 -9.65
CA PHE A 22 -5.35 -20.63 -10.22
C PHE A 22 -5.81 -19.16 -10.21
N ALA A 23 -7.05 -18.90 -10.65
CA ALA A 23 -7.63 -17.56 -10.61
C ALA A 23 -7.71 -17.01 -9.17
N ALA A 24 -8.14 -17.85 -8.21
CA ALA A 24 -8.17 -17.47 -6.80
C ALA A 24 -6.77 -17.16 -6.26
N ALA A 25 -5.77 -17.98 -6.58
CA ALA A 25 -4.39 -17.76 -6.14
C ALA A 25 -3.81 -16.45 -6.70
N VAL A 26 -4.07 -16.13 -7.97
CA VAL A 26 -3.63 -14.87 -8.60
C VAL A 26 -4.31 -13.66 -7.96
N ALA A 27 -5.63 -13.75 -7.70
CA ALA A 27 -6.38 -12.67 -7.05
C ALA A 27 -5.87 -12.40 -5.62
N ILE A 28 -5.68 -13.45 -4.82
CA ILE A 28 -5.15 -13.34 -3.46
C ILE A 28 -3.73 -12.78 -3.48
N SER A 29 -2.88 -13.27 -4.38
CA SER A 29 -1.49 -12.78 -4.52
C SER A 29 -1.44 -11.30 -4.88
N SER A 30 -2.36 -10.85 -5.75
CA SER A 30 -2.48 -9.44 -6.14
C SER A 30 -2.91 -8.56 -4.95
N MET A 31 -3.86 -9.02 -4.14
CA MET A 31 -4.28 -8.30 -2.93
C MET A 31 -3.17 -8.24 -1.88
N VAL A 32 -2.46 -9.35 -1.64
CA VAL A 32 -1.35 -9.38 -0.68
C VAL A 32 -0.22 -8.47 -1.13
N TYR A 33 0.13 -8.50 -2.42
CA TYR A 33 1.17 -7.64 -2.99
C TYR A 33 0.76 -6.17 -2.87
N ALA A 34 -0.45 -5.80 -3.31
CA ALA A 34 -0.96 -4.44 -3.19
C ALA A 34 -0.96 -3.95 -1.73
N ASN A 35 -1.35 -4.80 -0.78
CA ASN A 35 -1.34 -4.46 0.65
C ASN A 35 0.09 -4.36 1.23
N SER A 36 1.01 -5.22 0.80
CA SER A 36 2.42 -5.15 1.23
C SER A 36 3.16 -3.94 0.66
N VAL A 37 2.86 -3.58 -0.59
CA VAL A 37 3.42 -2.41 -1.27
C VAL A 37 2.83 -1.13 -0.67
N ALA A 38 1.53 -1.12 -0.34
CA ALA A 38 0.90 -0.02 0.38
C ALA A 38 1.59 0.23 1.72
N ARG A 39 1.73 -0.80 2.57
CA ARG A 39 2.38 -0.65 3.89
C ARG A 39 3.86 -0.28 3.81
N THR A 40 4.58 -0.77 2.81
CA THR A 40 6.02 -0.45 2.64
C THR A 40 6.19 0.98 2.13
N SER A 41 5.33 1.42 1.21
CA SER A 41 5.32 2.78 0.69
C SER A 41 4.91 3.79 1.75
N GLU A 42 3.88 3.48 2.55
CA GLU A 42 3.45 4.29 3.70
C GLU A 42 4.59 4.54 4.70
N ARG A 43 5.36 3.51 5.05
CA ARG A 43 6.51 3.66 5.96
C ARG A 43 7.61 4.55 5.39
N SER A 44 7.94 4.36 4.11
CA SER A 44 8.96 5.17 3.42
C SER A 44 8.52 6.64 3.30
N LEU A 45 7.25 6.87 2.96
CA LEU A 45 6.65 8.21 2.90
C LEU A 45 6.62 8.87 4.27
N CYS A 46 6.21 8.15 5.33
CA CYS A 46 6.25 8.68 6.69
C CYS A 46 7.66 9.06 7.13
N ASP A 47 8.67 8.21 6.87
CA ASP A 47 10.06 8.54 7.20
C ASP A 47 10.55 9.80 6.46
N LEU A 48 10.19 9.94 5.17
CA LEU A 48 10.52 11.13 4.38
C LEU A 48 9.84 12.40 4.94
N VAL A 49 8.52 12.35 5.16
CA VAL A 49 7.72 13.48 5.65
C VAL A 49 8.20 13.92 7.03
N VAL A 50 8.46 12.97 7.93
CA VAL A 50 8.94 13.28 9.28
C VAL A 50 10.33 13.92 9.24
N ARG A 51 11.27 13.40 8.43
CA ARG A 51 12.59 14.03 8.28
C ARG A 51 12.51 15.43 7.71
N LEU A 52 11.65 15.66 6.71
CA LEU A 52 11.46 17.01 6.14
C LEU A 52 10.85 17.96 7.16
N ASP A 53 9.80 17.55 7.89
CA ASP A 53 9.18 18.38 8.93
C ASP A 53 10.18 18.71 10.04
N ASP A 54 10.93 17.72 10.54
CA ASP A 54 11.95 17.91 11.56
C ASP A 54 13.08 18.83 11.05
N THR A 55 13.45 18.73 9.77
CA THR A 55 14.44 19.62 9.14
C THR A 55 13.92 21.06 9.06
N TYR A 56 12.67 21.27 8.67
CA TYR A 56 12.07 22.61 8.62
C TYR A 56 11.82 23.20 10.01
N ARG A 57 11.57 22.37 11.03
CA ARG A 57 11.53 22.83 12.42
C ARG A 57 12.91 23.24 12.92
N ALA A 58 13.96 22.50 12.58
CA ALA A 58 15.33 22.82 12.98
C ALA A 58 15.90 24.03 12.23
N THR A 59 15.62 24.12 10.93
CA THR A 59 16.09 25.19 10.04
C THR A 59 14.89 25.80 9.29
N PRO A 60 14.19 26.77 9.90
CA PRO A 60 12.99 27.34 9.31
C PRO A 60 13.32 28.07 8.00
N PRO A 61 12.54 27.81 6.93
CA PRO A 61 12.78 28.42 5.63
C PRO A 61 12.42 29.91 5.67
N GLN A 62 13.30 30.73 5.12
CA GLN A 62 13.17 32.20 5.15
C GLN A 62 12.34 32.74 3.98
N ASN A 63 12.15 31.94 2.92
CA ASN A 63 11.39 32.31 1.73
C ASN A 63 9.90 31.98 1.89
N ALA A 64 9.02 32.74 1.21
CA ALA A 64 7.58 32.55 1.29
C ALA A 64 7.16 31.13 0.83
N THR A 65 7.75 30.65 -0.28
CA THR A 65 7.50 29.32 -0.82
C THR A 65 7.90 28.20 0.14
N GLY A 66 9.06 28.32 0.81
CA GLY A 66 9.50 27.28 1.74
C GLY A 66 8.66 27.24 3.00
N ARG A 67 8.13 28.37 3.47
CA ARG A 67 7.16 28.39 4.59
C ARG A 67 5.85 27.70 4.23
N GLN A 68 5.35 27.92 3.01
CA GLN A 68 4.17 27.22 2.52
C GLN A 68 4.42 25.71 2.43
N LEU A 69 5.56 25.32 1.88
CA LEU A 69 5.94 23.91 1.77
C LEU A 69 6.09 23.25 3.15
N ALA A 70 6.70 23.93 4.12
CA ALA A 70 6.83 23.43 5.49
C ALA A 70 5.46 23.25 6.17
N ALA A 71 4.51 24.16 5.94
CA ALA A 71 3.15 24.03 6.47
C ALA A 71 2.42 22.84 5.85
N GLU A 72 2.58 22.63 4.55
CA GLU A 72 1.94 21.52 3.82
C GLU A 72 2.52 20.16 4.23
N ILE A 73 3.83 20.10 4.49
CA ILE A 73 4.50 18.92 5.04
C ILE A 73 4.03 18.62 6.47
N GLY A 74 3.89 19.66 7.30
CA GLY A 74 3.32 19.52 8.65
C GLY A 74 1.88 18.99 8.61
N HIS A 75 1.09 19.43 7.63
CA HIS A 75 -0.26 18.92 7.39
C HIS A 75 -0.25 17.45 6.94
N LEU A 76 0.58 17.10 5.96
CA LEU A 76 0.76 15.71 5.50
C LEU A 76 1.16 14.76 6.63
N ARG A 77 2.03 15.22 7.55
CA ARG A 77 2.44 14.44 8.74
C ARG A 77 1.25 14.09 9.62
N SER A 78 0.30 15.03 9.78
CA SER A 78 -0.90 14.83 10.58
C SER A 78 -1.95 13.95 9.88
N GLU A 79 -2.08 14.07 8.56
CA GLU A 79 -3.04 13.28 7.78
C GLU A 79 -2.64 11.81 7.68
N LEU A 80 -1.33 11.55 7.54
CA LEU A 80 -0.77 10.20 7.47
C LEU A 80 -0.58 9.54 8.85
N ASP A 81 -0.95 10.23 9.94
CA ASP A 81 -0.74 9.81 11.34
C ASP A 81 0.68 9.25 11.58
N CYS A 82 1.68 9.89 10.96
CA CYS A 82 3.05 9.40 11.02
C CYS A 82 3.61 9.62 12.43
N PRO A 83 3.97 8.55 13.17
CA PRO A 83 4.55 8.71 14.49
C PRO A 83 5.87 9.48 14.37
N ALA A 84 6.12 10.40 15.31
CA ALA A 84 7.38 11.14 15.33
C ALA A 84 8.55 10.16 15.22
N ALA A 85 9.53 10.49 14.37
CA ALA A 85 10.69 9.66 14.12
C ALA A 85 11.29 9.35 15.50
N ARG A 86 11.06 8.12 15.95
CA ARG A 86 11.83 7.56 17.04
C ARG A 86 13.22 7.51 16.47
N THR A 87 14.00 8.53 16.81
CA THR A 87 15.45 8.51 16.85
C THR A 87 15.86 7.06 16.99
N ALA A 88 16.46 6.52 15.94
CA ALA A 88 17.04 5.20 15.95
C ALA A 88 17.96 5.17 17.18
N ARG A 89 17.48 4.54 18.24
CA ARG A 89 18.22 4.40 19.48
C ARG A 89 19.19 3.25 19.24
N ARG A 90 20.42 3.63 18.91
CA ARG A 90 21.65 2.84 18.73
C ARG A 90 21.86 2.17 17.39
#